data_AF-C6M276-F1
#
_entry.id   AF-C6M276-F1
#
_cell.length_a   1.000
_cell.length_b   1.000
_cell.length_c   1.000
_cell.angle_alpha   90.00
_cell.angle_beta   90.00
_cell.angle_gamma   90.00
#
_symmetry.space_group_name_H-M   'P 1'
#
loop_
_entity.id
_entity.type
_entity.pdbx_description
1 polymer ?
#
loop_
_entity_poly.entity_id
_entity_poly.type
_entity_poly.pdbx_seq_one_letter_code
_entity_poly.pdbx_strand_id
1 'polypeptide(L)'
;MTTYFVSRHLGTIEWIKQQPQWQIDEFTPHLDATRIQAGDVVLGTLPLHLAAEVCSRGAKFYFLMLPQQFAERGNEHTVAAMSAAGATLQRFEVKKISE
;
A
#
# COMPACT_ATOMS: atom_id res chain seq x y z
N MET A 1 6.22 -3.23 16.15
CA MET A 1 6.42 -2.97 14.72
C MET A 1 5.62 -4.02 13.99
N THR A 2 4.56 -3.58 13.33
CA THR A 2 3.64 -4.39 12.54
C THR A 2 3.70 -3.91 11.09
N THR A 3 3.71 -4.85 10.14
CA THR A 3 3.62 -4.57 8.71
C THR A 3 2.21 -4.83 8.20
N TYR A 4 1.52 -3.77 7.84
CA TYR A 4 0.16 -3.77 7.30
C TYR A 4 0.19 -3.79 5.78
N PHE A 5 -0.65 -4.60 5.16
CA PHE A 5 -0.97 -4.49 3.74
C PHE A 5 -2.44 -4.10 3.57
N VAL A 6 -2.68 -2.91 3.03
CA VAL A 6 -4.01 -2.33 2.87
C VAL A 6 -4.49 -2.52 1.44
N SER A 7 -5.42 -3.46 1.25
CA SER A 7 -6.09 -3.66 -0.03
C SER A 7 -7.35 -4.51 0.12
N ARG A 8 -8.31 -4.27 -0.77
CA ARG A 8 -9.50 -5.12 -0.96
C ARG A 8 -9.42 -6.03 -2.18
N HIS A 9 -8.39 -5.88 -3.00
CA HIS A 9 -8.26 -6.56 -4.30
C HIS A 9 -7.42 -7.82 -4.16
N LEU A 10 -7.99 -8.97 -4.56
CA LEU A 10 -7.36 -10.28 -4.38
C LEU A 10 -6.04 -10.34 -5.17
N GLY A 11 -6.02 -9.80 -6.38
CA GLY A 11 -4.82 -9.74 -7.22
C GLY A 11 -3.62 -9.09 -6.52
N THR A 12 -3.84 -7.97 -5.82
CA THR A 12 -2.77 -7.26 -5.09
C THR A 12 -2.30 -8.01 -3.84
N ILE A 13 -3.22 -8.72 -3.18
CA ILE A 13 -2.92 -9.54 -1.99
C ILE A 13 -2.07 -10.75 -2.40
N GLU A 14 -2.43 -11.42 -3.48
CA GLU A 14 -1.65 -12.55 -4.00
C GLU A 14 -0.32 -12.09 -4.58
N TRP A 15 -0.27 -10.91 -5.20
CA TRP A 15 0.98 -10.33 -5.70
C TRP A 15 1.97 -10.02 -4.57
N ILE A 16 1.53 -9.40 -3.46
CA ILE A 16 2.45 -9.06 -2.36
C ILE A 16 2.95 -10.30 -1.63
N LYS A 17 2.16 -11.38 -1.55
CA LYS A 17 2.60 -12.66 -0.97
C LYS A 17 3.75 -13.30 -1.75
N GLN A 18 3.93 -12.96 -3.02
CA GLN A 18 5.05 -13.43 -3.85
C GLN A 18 6.30 -12.57 -3.74
N GLN A 19 6.28 -11.51 -2.92
CA GLN A 19 7.42 -10.60 -2.75
C GLN A 19 8.23 -10.99 -1.49
N PRO A 20 9.36 -11.72 -1.63
CA PRO A 20 10.09 -12.26 -0.47
C PRO A 20 10.68 -11.18 0.46
N GLN A 21 10.84 -9.95 -0.04
CA GLN A 21 11.33 -8.81 0.74
C GLN A 21 10.28 -8.24 1.72
N TRP A 22 9.01 -8.67 1.64
CA TRP A 22 7.94 -8.16 2.48
C TRP A 22 7.31 -9.28 3.31
N GLN A 23 7.42 -9.19 4.63
CA GLN A 23 6.67 -10.00 5.57
C GLN A 23 5.46 -9.21 6.04
N ILE A 24 4.25 -9.68 5.73
CA ILE A 24 3.00 -9.00 6.09
C ILE A 24 2.41 -9.66 7.33
N ASP A 25 2.16 -8.86 8.36
CA ASP A 25 1.56 -9.31 9.61
C ASP A 25 0.03 -9.20 9.56
N GLU A 26 -0.50 -8.12 8.95
CA GLU A 26 -1.94 -7.86 8.87
C GLU A 26 -2.36 -7.45 7.45
N PHE A 27 -3.30 -8.20 6.87
CA PHE A 27 -4.01 -7.80 5.65
C PHE A 27 -5.34 -7.17 6.04
N THR A 28 -5.59 -5.93 5.62
CA THR A 28 -6.85 -5.24 5.90
C THR A 28 -7.42 -4.53 4.68
N PRO A 29 -8.73 -4.61 4.42
CA PRO A 29 -9.37 -3.82 3.37
C PRO A 29 -9.50 -2.33 3.73
N HIS A 30 -9.46 -2.00 5.02
CA HIS A 30 -9.60 -0.64 5.53
C HIS A 30 -8.66 -0.40 6.70
N LEU A 31 -7.85 0.65 6.58
CA LEU A 31 -6.93 1.02 7.65
C LEU A 31 -7.59 1.97 8.64
N ASP A 32 -7.70 1.54 9.88
CA ASP A 32 -7.89 2.44 11.01
C ASP A 32 -6.52 3.00 11.42
N ALA A 33 -6.23 4.22 10.97
CA ALA A 33 -4.95 4.88 11.23
C ALA A 33 -4.70 5.13 12.73
N THR A 34 -5.73 5.09 13.58
CA THR A 34 -5.57 5.30 15.03
C THR A 34 -4.77 4.17 15.70
N ARG A 35 -4.77 2.97 15.10
CA ARG A 35 -4.02 1.78 15.55
C ARG A 35 -2.53 1.84 15.21
N ILE A 36 -2.13 2.71 14.27
CA ILE A 36 -0.76 2.78 13.77
C ILE A 36 0.17 3.40 14.81
N GLN A 37 1.31 2.75 15.05
CA GLN A 37 2.34 3.16 15.98
C GLN A 37 3.63 3.56 15.23
N ALA A 38 4.46 4.35 15.91
CA ALA A 38 5.77 4.72 15.39
C ALA A 38 6.61 3.46 15.09
N GLY A 39 7.24 3.43 13.93
CA GLY A 39 8.04 2.30 13.46
C GLY A 39 7.26 1.25 12.66
N ASP A 40 5.92 1.26 12.67
CA ASP A 40 5.12 0.39 11.81
C ASP A 40 5.36 0.66 10.32
N VAL A 41 5.00 -0.31 9.48
CA VAL A 41 5.08 -0.21 8.02
C VAL A 41 3.70 -0.42 7.44
N VAL A 42 3.26 0.50 6.60
CA VAL A 42 1.96 0.41 5.91
C VAL A 42 2.20 0.39 4.41
N LEU A 43 1.78 -0.69 3.77
CA LEU A 43 1.92 -0.96 2.35
C LEU A 43 0.55 -0.91 1.67
N GLY A 44 0.48 -0.45 0.42
CA GLY A 44 -0.71 -0.56 -0.42
C GLY A 44 -1.21 0.77 -0.95
N THR A 45 -2.50 0.85 -1.25
CA THR A 45 -3.12 2.05 -1.84
C THR A 45 -4.00 2.72 -0.81
N LEU A 46 -3.60 3.91 -0.35
CA LEU A 46 -4.34 4.70 0.64
C LEU A 46 -4.82 6.03 0.05
N PRO A 47 -5.99 6.53 0.48
CA PRO A 47 -6.31 7.95 0.40
C PRO A 47 -5.18 8.81 0.99
N LEU A 48 -4.84 9.92 0.34
CA LEU A 48 -3.71 10.77 0.76
C LEU A 48 -3.78 11.24 2.21
N HIS A 49 -4.99 11.52 2.71
CA HIS A 49 -5.17 11.94 4.11
C HIS A 49 -4.80 10.82 5.11
N LEU A 50 -5.07 9.55 4.79
CA LEU A 50 -4.65 8.42 5.63
C LEU A 50 -3.15 8.18 5.53
N ALA A 51 -2.56 8.30 4.33
CA ALA A 51 -1.11 8.22 4.17
C ALA A 51 -0.39 9.31 4.98
N ALA A 52 -0.93 10.53 5.00
CA ALA A 52 -0.41 11.62 5.82
C ALA A 52 -0.48 11.31 7.32
N GLU A 53 -1.58 10.72 7.79
CA GLU A 53 -1.76 10.32 9.19
C GLU A 53 -0.83 9.15 9.59
N VAL A 54 -0.59 8.20 8.69
CA VAL A 54 0.43 7.16 8.89
C VAL A 54 1.82 7.79 9.07
N CYS A 55 2.19 8.73 8.19
CA CYS A 55 3.48 9.41 8.28
C CYS A 55 3.59 10.30 9.53
N SER A 56 2.52 11.01 9.92
CA SER A 56 2.51 11.88 11.11
C SER A 56 2.72 11.08 12.42
N ARG A 57 2.28 9.82 12.44
CA ARG A 57 2.47 8.87 13.56
C ARG A 57 3.86 8.25 13.63
N GLY A 58 4.76 8.58 12.70
CA GLY A 58 6.11 8.02 12.65
C GLY A 58 6.19 6.61 12.06
N ALA A 59 5.14 6.16 11.36
CA ALA A 59 5.16 4.93 10.57
C ALA A 59 5.66 5.20 9.14
N LYS A 60 6.12 4.15 8.47
CA LYS A 60 6.60 4.20 7.08
C LYS A 60 5.46 3.84 6.14
N PHE A 61 5.20 4.68 5.16
CA PHE A 61 4.23 4.40 4.10
C PHE A 61 4.92 4.00 2.80
N TYR A 62 4.49 2.88 2.21
CA TYR A 62 4.85 2.48 0.84
C TYR A 62 3.59 2.36 -0.01
N PHE A 63 3.56 3.11 -1.10
CA PHE A 63 2.46 3.07 -2.05
C PHE A 63 2.66 1.94 -3.06
N LEU A 64 1.59 1.17 -3.33
CA LEU A 64 1.57 0.20 -4.44
C LEU A 64 1.41 0.95 -5.76
N MET A 65 2.51 1.13 -6.47
CA MET A 65 2.51 1.64 -7.83
C MET A 65 2.22 0.48 -8.78
N LEU A 66 1.20 0.65 -9.61
CA LEU A 66 0.88 -0.26 -10.70
C LEU A 66 0.76 0.58 -11.98
N PRO A 67 1.82 0.66 -12.80
CA PRO A 67 1.76 1.33 -14.09
C PRO A 67 0.69 0.69 -14.96
N GLN A 68 -0.24 1.48 -15.50
CA GLN A 68 -1.38 0.99 -16.28
C GLN A 68 -1.73 1.94 -17.40
N GLN A 69 -2.13 1.40 -18.54
CA GLN A 69 -2.80 2.15 -19.58
C GLN A 69 -4.20 2.56 -19.12
N PHE A 70 -4.76 3.60 -19.74
CA PHE A 70 -6.08 4.12 -19.35
C PHE A 70 -7.17 3.04 -19.38
N ALA A 71 -7.17 2.18 -20.41
CA ALA A 71 -8.16 1.10 -20.57
C ALA A 71 -8.07 0.00 -19.48
N GLU A 72 -6.95 -0.08 -18.77
CA GLU A 72 -6.69 -1.11 -17.76
C GLU A 72 -7.03 -0.64 -16.34
N ARG A 73 -7.28 0.65 -16.16
CA ARG A 73 -7.59 1.26 -14.87
C ARG A 73 -8.95 0.80 -14.36
N GLY A 74 -9.05 0.57 -13.05
CA GLY A 74 -10.28 0.15 -12.38
C GLY A 74 -10.59 -1.34 -12.52
N ASN A 75 -9.84 -2.07 -13.35
CA ASN A 75 -9.98 -3.53 -13.47
C ASN A 75 -9.13 -4.25 -12.43
N GLU A 76 -9.56 -5.46 -12.07
CA GLU A 76 -8.74 -6.36 -11.26
C GLU A 76 -7.64 -7.00 -12.11
N HIS A 77 -6.42 -7.03 -11.60
CA HIS A 77 -5.25 -7.56 -12.30
C HIS A 77 -4.82 -8.89 -11.68
N THR A 78 -4.44 -9.85 -12.53
CA THR A 78 -3.80 -11.08 -12.06
C THR A 78 -2.38 -10.77 -11.57
N VAL A 79 -1.81 -11.66 -10.77
CA VAL A 79 -0.43 -11.51 -10.28
C VAL A 79 0.57 -11.40 -11.45
N ALA A 80 0.39 -12.22 -12.49
CA ALA A 80 1.21 -12.17 -13.69
C ALA A 80 1.10 -10.83 -14.42
N ALA A 81 -0.12 -10.28 -14.55
CA ALA A 81 -0.35 -8.97 -15.15
C ALA A 81 0.31 -7.85 -14.33
N MET A 82 0.17 -7.89 -13.00
CA MET A 82 0.83 -6.92 -12.11
C MET A 82 2.36 -6.96 -12.26
N SER A 83 2.96 -8.15 -12.27
CA SER A 83 4.41 -8.31 -12.45
C SER A 83 4.86 -7.82 -13.83
N ALA A 84 4.13 -8.15 -14.90
CA ALA A 84 4.43 -7.69 -16.25
C ALA A 84 4.31 -6.16 -16.41
N ALA A 85 3.34 -5.55 -15.71
CA ALA A 85 3.15 -4.11 -15.67
C ALA A 85 4.22 -3.36 -14.84
N GLY A 86 5.08 -4.07 -14.12
CA GLY A 86 6.09 -3.46 -13.25
C GLY A 86 5.50 -2.93 -11.94
N ALA A 87 4.53 -3.65 -11.37
CA ALA A 87 4.04 -3.37 -10.01
C ALA A 87 5.20 -3.27 -9.02
N THR A 88 5.18 -2.25 -8.18
CA THR A 88 6.25 -2.01 -7.22
C THR A 88 5.73 -1.26 -5.99
N LEU A 89 6.47 -1.36 -4.89
CA LEU A 89 6.21 -0.61 -3.66
C LEU A 89 7.25 0.49 -3.51
N GLN A 90 6.81 1.74 -3.46
CA GLN A 90 7.68 2.90 -3.29
C GLN A 90 7.37 3.64 -2.00
N ARG A 91 8.41 3.97 -1.23
CA ARG A 91 8.27 4.75 0.00
C ARG A 91 7.88 6.18 -0.32
N PHE A 92 6.88 6.70 0.38
CA PHE A 92 6.52 8.12 0.36
C PHE A 92 6.50 8.67 1.77
N GLU A 93 6.82 9.94 1.88
CA GLU A 93 6.49 10.75 3.05
C GLU A 93 5.40 11.72 2.62
N VAL A 94 4.21 11.58 3.21
CA VAL A 94 3.05 12.40 2.88
C VAL A 94 2.80 13.35 4.04
N LYS A 95 2.68 14.65 3.75
CA LYS A 95 2.38 15.67 4.74
C LYS A 95 1.17 16.46 4.30
N LYS A 96 0.18 16.58 5.18
CA LYS A 96 -0.91 17.53 5.00
C LYS A 96 -0.33 18.93 5.15
N ILE A 97 -0.56 19.79 4.16
CA ILE A 97 -0.18 21.20 4.19
C ILE A 97 -1.42 22.01 4.54
N SER A 98 -1.29 22.94 5.48
CA SER A 98 -2.31 23.95 5.77
C SER A 98 -1.92 25.23 5.04
N GLU A 99 -2.89 25.87 4.37
CA GLU A 99 -2.75 27.21 3.76
C GLU A 99 -2.93 28.33 4.79
#